data_AF-A0A842QJ63-F1
#
_entry.id   AF-A0A842QJ63-F1
#
_cell.length_a   1.000
_cell.length_b   1.000
_cell.length_c   1.000
_cell.angle_alpha   90.00
_cell.angle_beta   90.00
_cell.angle_gamma   90.00
#
_symmetry.space_group_name_H-M   'P 1'
#
loop_
_entity.id
_entity.type
_entity.pdbx_description
1 polymer ?
#
loop_
_entity_poly.entity_id
_entity_poly.type
_entity_poly.pdbx_seq_one_letter_code
_entity_poly.pdbx_strand_id
1 'polypeptide(L)'
;MTDEQIIDYRRQRIVNRVFAVAVVVIVAIALYYYFTEGDTGRTTLLVYFGFPFALLVLSLILGAASKRAIDYIPGEWKETEKWVNFREYETMREEFEEAYGDLLGHGNQCCGCGFLIFLTIFLGSLGLIHASYAQPIFDLTLQFILLLVIIYGIIGISGFVLGFRIPTIDAENFFEAPTTDDTYHYTKALRDASMLRVGMKVRLGRRGDALTIMEAEPVANLEGLPDTVKVKVQVSSSGGFSYPYLVGTIYKGNPVSEGTKELDIRTRYKAIVEQSMDENVTVMVARFDIPKRTSSVPHISDSDFRKLGEGLARELEQNYEAAKGD
;
A
#
# COMPACT_ATOMS: atom_id res chain seq x y z
N MET A 1 30.17 -18.16 -3.07
CA MET A 1 29.02 -17.49 -3.71
C MET A 1 28.95 -16.13 -3.07
N THR A 2 29.11 -15.06 -3.84
CA THR A 2 28.97 -13.69 -3.34
C THR A 2 27.50 -13.35 -3.41
N ASP A 3 26.86 -13.12 -2.26
CA ASP A 3 25.50 -12.61 -2.17
C ASP A 3 25.40 -11.37 -3.07
N GLU A 4 24.64 -11.49 -4.15
CA GLU A 4 24.48 -10.39 -5.10
C GLU A 4 23.62 -9.34 -4.41
N GLN A 5 24.26 -8.34 -3.82
CA GLN A 5 23.59 -7.30 -3.07
C GLN A 5 22.73 -6.45 -4.02
N ILE A 6 21.41 -6.42 -3.79
CA ILE A 6 20.45 -5.72 -4.66
C ILE A 6 20.20 -4.28 -4.20
N ILE A 7 20.39 -4.03 -2.90
CA ILE A 7 20.18 -2.72 -2.27
C ILE A 7 21.48 -2.26 -1.62
N ASP A 8 21.98 -1.09 -1.99
CA ASP A 8 23.15 -0.47 -1.36
C ASP A 8 22.75 0.54 -0.27
N TYR A 9 23.08 0.19 0.98
CA TYR A 9 22.85 1.01 2.16
C TYR A 9 24.08 1.85 2.58
N ARG A 10 25.18 1.87 1.80
CA ARG A 10 26.42 2.57 2.19
C ARG A 10 26.19 4.07 2.42
N ARG A 11 25.47 4.74 1.52
CA ARG A 11 25.17 6.17 1.65
C ARG A 11 24.19 6.42 2.80
N GLN A 12 23.17 5.58 2.95
CA GLN A 12 22.26 5.63 4.10
C GLN A 12 23.01 5.60 5.44
N ARG A 13 24.01 4.72 5.60
CA ARG A 13 24.82 4.67 6.84
C ARG A 13 25.54 5.97 7.14
N ILE A 14 25.99 6.70 6.11
CA ILE A 14 26.62 8.01 6.28
C ILE A 14 25.58 9.03 6.76
N VAL A 15 24.39 9.07 6.15
CA VAL A 15 23.31 9.98 6.57
C VAL A 15 22.89 9.70 8.01
N ASN A 16 22.76 8.43 8.41
CA ASN A 16 22.40 8.05 9.79
C ASN A 16 23.47 8.49 10.80
N ARG A 17 24.76 8.44 10.45
CA ARG A 17 25.85 8.97 11.28
C ARG A 17 25.78 10.48 11.39
N VAL A 18 25.53 11.18 10.29
CA VAL A 18 25.35 12.65 10.28
C VAL A 18 24.17 13.04 11.17
N PHE A 19 23.06 12.30 11.12
CA PHE A 19 21.91 12.49 12.01
C PHE A 19 22.29 12.34 13.48
N ALA A 20 22.97 11.25 13.85
CA ALA A 20 23.39 11.03 15.25
C ALA A 20 24.30 12.17 15.75
N VAL A 21 25.24 12.63 14.93
CA VAL A 21 26.11 13.77 15.26
C VAL A 21 25.31 15.06 15.39
N ALA A 22 24.38 15.32 14.48
CA ALA A 22 23.54 16.52 14.51
C ALA A 22 22.68 16.60 15.79
N VAL A 23 22.09 15.48 16.22
CA VAL A 23 21.34 15.41 17.49
C VAL A 23 22.24 15.78 18.67
N VAL A 24 23.42 15.18 18.76
CA VAL A 24 24.38 15.46 19.86
C VAL A 24 24.83 16.91 19.86
N VAL A 25 25.12 17.48 18.69
CA VAL A 25 25.52 18.89 18.55
C VAL A 25 24.41 19.83 18.99
N ILE A 26 23.16 19.59 18.57
CA ILE A 26 22.02 20.43 18.96
C ILE A 26 21.76 20.36 20.47
N VAL A 27 21.85 19.17 21.06
CA VAL A 27 21.73 19.01 22.53
C VAL A 27 22.86 19.76 23.25
N ALA A 28 24.10 19.65 22.76
CA ALA A 28 25.24 20.36 23.34
C ALA A 28 25.08 21.90 23.23
N ILE A 29 24.56 22.41 22.11
CA ILE A 29 24.24 23.83 21.93
C ILE A 29 23.16 24.26 22.93
N ALA A 30 22.09 23.49 23.09
CA ALA A 30 21.01 23.79 24.03
C ALA A 30 21.53 23.85 25.48
N LEU A 31 22.39 22.89 25.87
CA LEU A 31 23.05 22.89 27.17
C LEU A 31 23.97 24.10 27.35
N TYR A 32 24.78 24.42 26.35
CA TYR A 32 25.66 25.60 26.39
C TYR A 32 24.87 26.89 26.60
N TYR A 33 23.80 27.12 25.84
CA TYR A 33 22.94 28.29 25.99
C TYR A 33 22.33 28.37 27.39
N TYR A 34 21.87 27.25 27.94
CA TYR A 34 21.33 27.20 29.29
C TYR A 34 22.36 27.58 30.36
N PHE A 35 23.57 27.01 30.30
CA PHE A 35 24.60 27.27 31.31
C PHE A 35 25.27 28.64 31.21
N THR A 36 25.29 29.26 30.02
CA THR A 36 26.00 30.52 29.78
C THR A 36 25.11 31.75 29.87
N GLU A 37 23.89 31.71 29.32
CA GLU A 37 22.97 32.85 29.35
C GLU A 37 22.02 32.82 30.57
N GLY A 38 21.96 31.70 31.30
CA GLY A 38 21.07 31.52 32.45
C GLY A 38 19.59 31.48 32.07
N ASP A 39 18.72 31.45 33.09
CA ASP A 39 17.26 31.41 32.91
C ASP A 39 16.69 32.79 32.59
N THR A 40 16.95 33.26 31.37
CA THR A 40 16.17 34.34 30.78
C THR A 40 14.97 33.73 30.05
N GLY A 41 13.84 34.45 30.02
CA GLY A 41 12.65 33.99 29.29
C GLY A 41 12.93 33.65 27.82
N ARG A 42 13.94 34.29 27.20
CA ARG A 42 14.42 33.97 25.85
C ARG A 42 15.14 32.63 25.80
N THR A 43 16.09 32.38 26.70
CA THR A 43 16.84 31.12 26.78
C THR A 43 15.89 29.95 26.96
N THR A 44 14.91 30.09 27.86
CA THR A 44 13.92 29.06 28.16
C THR A 44 13.02 28.76 26.95
N LEU A 45 12.56 29.77 26.21
CA LEU A 45 11.81 29.54 24.96
C LEU A 45 12.65 28.83 23.88
N LEU A 46 13.92 29.19 23.74
CA LEU A 46 14.82 28.57 22.77
C LEU A 46 15.10 27.11 23.11
N VAL A 47 15.40 26.81 24.38
CA VAL A 47 15.74 25.44 24.82
C VAL A 47 14.55 24.50 24.76
N TYR A 48 13.34 24.96 25.09
CA TYR A 48 12.16 24.09 25.14
C TYR A 48 11.32 24.05 23.85
N PHE A 49 11.45 25.05 22.97
CA PHE A 49 10.64 25.11 21.75
C PHE A 49 11.48 25.38 20.49
N GLY A 50 12.39 26.35 20.53
CA GLY A 50 13.20 26.73 19.36
C GLY A 50 14.10 25.60 18.84
N PHE A 51 15.02 25.12 19.66
CA PHE A 51 15.95 24.05 19.30
C PHE A 51 15.25 22.71 19.07
N PRO A 52 14.23 22.29 19.85
CA PRO A 52 13.46 21.09 19.54
C PRO A 52 12.74 21.18 18.19
N PHE A 53 12.18 22.33 17.83
CA PHE A 53 11.57 22.53 16.51
C PHE A 53 12.61 22.48 15.39
N ALA A 54 13.77 23.12 15.57
CA ALA A 54 14.87 23.04 14.60
C ALA A 54 15.36 21.59 14.43
N LEU A 55 15.46 20.85 15.54
CA LEU A 55 15.81 19.43 15.53
C LEU A 55 14.77 18.61 14.77
N LEU A 56 13.47 18.86 14.98
CA LEU A 56 12.38 18.19 14.27
C LEU A 56 12.54 18.36 12.76
N VAL A 57 12.68 19.60 12.28
CA VAL A 57 12.83 19.91 10.85
C VAL A 57 14.07 19.24 10.26
N LEU A 58 15.21 19.35 10.95
CA LEU A 58 16.45 18.71 10.50
C LEU A 58 16.31 17.18 10.46
N SER A 59 15.66 16.60 11.44
CA SER A 59 15.43 15.15 11.53
C SER A 59 14.53 14.66 10.39
N LEU A 60 13.48 15.41 10.06
CA LEU A 60 12.62 15.12 8.90
C LEU A 60 13.42 15.13 7.60
N ILE A 61 14.24 16.16 7.38
CA ILE A 61 15.09 16.29 6.18
C ILE A 61 16.08 15.13 6.10
N LEU A 62 16.77 14.81 7.21
CA LEU A 62 17.75 13.74 7.25
C LEU A 62 17.12 12.35 7.14
N GLY A 63 15.91 12.14 7.67
CA GLY A 63 15.12 10.93 7.46
C GLY A 63 14.79 10.74 5.98
N ALA A 64 14.28 11.79 5.33
CA ALA A 64 13.96 11.76 3.90
C ALA A 64 15.22 11.54 3.03
N ALA A 65 16.32 12.23 3.37
CA ALA A 65 17.61 12.03 2.70
C ALA A 65 18.16 10.62 2.93
N SER A 66 17.95 10.03 4.12
CA SER A 66 18.39 8.67 4.45
C SER A 66 17.68 7.65 3.55
N LYS A 67 16.36 7.77 3.37
CA LYS A 67 15.63 6.88 2.45
C LYS A 67 16.05 7.09 0.99
N ARG A 68 16.23 8.35 0.54
CA ARG A 68 16.73 8.64 -0.81
C ARG A 68 18.17 8.19 -1.06
N ALA A 69 18.95 7.99 0.01
CA ALA A 69 20.30 7.48 -0.07
C ALA A 69 20.37 5.94 -0.13
N ILE A 70 19.22 5.26 -0.18
CA ILE A 70 19.13 3.84 -0.48
C ILE A 70 19.15 3.70 -2.00
N ASP A 71 20.26 3.20 -2.54
CA ASP A 71 20.43 3.02 -3.97
C ASP A 71 20.07 1.58 -4.36
N TYR A 72 19.26 1.42 -5.41
CA TYR A 72 19.05 0.13 -6.05
C TYR A 72 20.20 -0.16 -7.02
N ILE A 73 20.76 -1.36 -6.96
CA ILE A 73 21.80 -1.81 -7.90
C ILE A 73 21.10 -2.44 -9.11
N PRO A 74 21.15 -1.83 -10.31
CA PRO A 74 20.51 -2.38 -11.49
C PRO A 74 21.04 -3.77 -11.85
N GLY A 75 20.18 -4.63 -12.39
CA GLY A 75 20.54 -5.96 -12.87
C GLY A 75 19.32 -6.73 -13.36
N GLU A 76 19.59 -7.88 -13.97
CA GLU A 76 18.56 -8.72 -14.59
C GLU A 76 17.83 -9.59 -13.56
N TRP A 77 16.51 -9.66 -13.67
CA TRP A 77 15.66 -10.54 -12.88
C TRP A 77 15.30 -11.78 -13.69
N LYS A 78 15.35 -12.95 -13.04
CA LYS A 78 14.74 -14.16 -13.61
C LYS A 78 13.26 -14.14 -13.28
N GLU A 79 12.45 -13.91 -14.29
CA GLU A 79 11.01 -13.83 -14.16
C GLU A 79 10.36 -15.21 -14.29
N THR A 80 9.46 -15.53 -13.38
CA THR A 80 8.62 -16.72 -13.44
C THR A 80 7.17 -16.35 -13.18
N GLU A 81 6.28 -16.70 -14.09
CA GLU A 81 4.85 -16.56 -13.89
C GLU A 81 4.28 -17.80 -13.21
N LYS A 82 3.45 -17.60 -12.18
CA LYS A 82 2.75 -18.67 -11.49
C LYS A 82 1.34 -18.24 -11.12
N TRP A 83 0.39 -19.15 -11.30
CA TRP A 83 -0.94 -19.00 -10.71
C TRP A 83 -0.91 -19.45 -9.25
N VAL A 84 -1.45 -18.63 -8.36
CA VAL A 84 -1.57 -18.91 -6.92
C VAL A 84 -2.98 -18.63 -6.44
N ASN A 85 -3.42 -19.31 -5.40
CA ASN A 85 -4.70 -18.99 -4.78
C ASN A 85 -4.59 -17.73 -3.90
N PHE A 86 -5.72 -17.14 -3.50
CA PHE A 86 -5.71 -15.92 -2.67
C PHE A 86 -4.99 -16.06 -1.33
N ARG A 87 -5.02 -17.26 -0.72
CA ARG A 87 -4.34 -17.49 0.56
C ARG A 87 -2.83 -17.48 0.38
N GLU A 88 -2.34 -18.17 -0.65
CA GLU A 88 -0.92 -18.16 -1.04
C GLU A 88 -0.47 -16.74 -1.39
N TYR A 89 -1.28 -16.00 -2.16
CA TYR A 89 -0.98 -14.61 -2.48
C TYR A 89 -0.90 -13.72 -1.23
N GLU A 90 -1.83 -13.87 -0.27
CA GLU A 90 -1.78 -13.10 0.98
C GLU A 90 -0.52 -13.39 1.78
N THR A 91 -0.09 -14.66 1.86
CA THR A 91 1.19 -15.02 2.49
C THR A 91 2.38 -14.40 1.76
N MET A 92 2.42 -14.49 0.42
CA MET A 92 3.49 -13.89 -0.38
C MET A 92 3.55 -12.37 -0.25
N ARG A 93 2.38 -11.72 -0.13
CA ARG A 93 2.27 -10.28 0.12
C ARG A 93 2.78 -9.91 1.51
N GLU A 94 2.45 -10.68 2.53
CA GLU A 94 2.97 -10.46 3.90
C GLU A 94 4.49 -10.59 3.95
N GLU A 95 5.05 -11.62 3.31
CA GLU A 95 6.50 -11.80 3.18
C GLU A 95 7.15 -10.64 2.40
N PHE A 96 6.50 -10.15 1.34
CA PHE A 96 6.97 -8.99 0.57
C PHE A 96 6.96 -7.70 1.41
N GLU A 97 5.89 -7.47 2.18
CA GLU A 97 5.79 -6.29 3.06
C GLU A 97 6.80 -6.35 4.20
N GLU A 98 7.07 -7.54 4.75
CA GLU A 98 8.12 -7.73 5.75
C GLU A 98 9.52 -7.46 5.18
N ALA A 99 9.78 -7.92 3.95
CA ALA A 99 11.09 -7.76 3.32
C ALA A 99 11.34 -6.35 2.75
N TYR A 100 10.32 -5.70 2.19
CA TYR A 100 10.46 -4.48 1.40
C TYR A 100 9.48 -3.36 1.77
N GLY A 101 8.55 -3.56 2.70
CA GLY A 101 7.53 -2.55 3.06
C GLY A 101 8.12 -1.21 3.51
N ASP A 102 9.25 -1.23 4.24
CA ASP A 102 9.95 -0.01 4.66
C ASP A 102 10.54 0.79 3.48
N LEU A 103 10.79 0.13 2.34
CA LEU A 103 11.28 0.74 1.11
C LEU A 103 10.16 1.43 0.34
N LEU A 104 8.91 0.97 0.49
CA LEU A 104 7.73 1.56 -0.13
C LEU A 104 7.34 2.88 0.55
N GLY A 105 6.93 3.87 -0.24
CA GLY A 105 6.41 5.12 0.29
C GLY A 105 4.98 4.93 0.78
N HIS A 106 4.69 5.33 2.02
CA HIS A 106 3.35 5.26 2.57
C HIS A 106 2.62 6.59 2.31
N GLY A 107 1.92 6.68 1.18
CA GLY A 107 1.28 7.93 0.69
C GLY A 107 0.25 8.57 1.64
N ASN A 108 -0.24 7.84 2.66
CA ASN A 108 -1.30 8.31 3.56
C ASN A 108 -0.81 9.05 4.83
N GLN A 109 0.48 9.41 4.93
CA GLN A 109 1.07 9.95 6.17
C GLN A 109 1.11 11.48 6.29
N CYS A 110 0.37 12.23 5.45
CA CYS A 110 0.28 13.69 5.53
C CYS A 110 -0.18 14.19 6.93
N CYS A 111 -0.98 13.39 7.66
CA CYS A 111 -1.38 13.69 9.05
C CYS A 111 -0.25 13.58 10.08
N GLY A 112 0.85 12.88 9.79
CA GLY A 112 1.96 12.66 10.72
C GLY A 112 2.71 13.95 11.08
N CYS A 113 2.85 14.87 10.12
CA CYS A 113 3.57 16.13 10.32
C CYS A 113 2.86 17.04 11.33
N GLY A 114 1.52 17.10 11.29
CA GLY A 114 0.72 17.87 12.25
C GLY A 114 0.87 17.32 13.67
N PHE A 115 0.83 15.99 13.82
CA PHE A 115 1.00 15.34 15.12
C PHE A 115 2.38 15.62 15.76
N LEU A 116 3.46 15.66 14.97
CA LEU A 116 4.80 15.95 15.49
C LEU A 116 4.96 17.39 16.01
N ILE A 117 4.25 18.36 15.41
CA ILE A 117 4.23 19.73 15.94
C ILE A 117 3.56 19.75 17.31
N PHE A 118 2.40 19.09 17.45
CA PHE A 118 1.73 18.97 18.75
C PHE A 118 2.58 18.24 19.79
N LEU A 119 3.26 17.16 19.39
CA LEU A 119 4.19 16.42 20.26
C LEU A 119 5.34 17.31 20.74
N THR A 120 5.91 18.12 19.85
CA THR A 120 7.00 19.07 20.17
C THR A 120 6.52 20.12 21.18
N ILE A 121 5.34 20.71 20.96
CA ILE A 121 4.76 21.69 21.88
C ILE A 121 4.46 21.05 23.24
N PHE A 122 3.90 19.84 23.26
CA PHE A 122 3.58 19.11 24.47
C PHE A 122 4.83 18.80 25.31
N LEU A 123 5.87 18.23 24.69
CA LEU A 123 7.13 17.91 25.36
C LEU A 123 7.89 19.16 25.83
N GLY A 124 7.88 20.23 25.02
CA GLY A 124 8.45 21.53 25.41
C GLY A 124 7.74 22.12 26.63
N SER A 125 6.41 22.04 26.66
CA SER A 125 5.59 22.51 27.79
C SER A 125 5.85 21.68 29.06
N LEU A 126 5.97 20.35 28.91
CA LEU A 126 6.31 19.45 30.02
C LEU A 126 7.71 19.77 30.59
N GLY A 127 8.68 20.03 29.71
CA GLY A 127 10.02 20.44 30.11
C GLY A 127 10.02 21.77 30.89
N LEU A 128 9.22 22.74 30.44
CA LEU A 128 9.06 24.03 31.09
C LEU A 128 8.39 23.92 32.46
N ILE A 129 7.30 23.14 32.56
CA ILE A 129 6.62 22.86 33.84
C ILE A 129 7.59 22.19 34.82
N HIS A 130 8.37 21.22 34.34
CA HIS A 130 9.35 20.55 35.18
C HIS A 130 10.42 21.54 35.67
N ALA A 131 10.95 22.42 34.82
CA ALA A 131 11.91 23.43 35.23
C ALA A 131 11.36 24.43 36.26
N SER A 132 10.08 24.80 36.15
CA SER A 132 9.45 25.79 37.03
C SER A 132 8.96 25.21 38.38
N TYR A 133 8.57 23.94 38.43
CA TYR A 133 7.81 23.40 39.58
C TYR A 133 8.34 22.08 40.14
N ALA A 134 9.20 21.35 39.44
CA ALA A 134 9.65 20.05 39.92
C ALA A 134 10.66 20.18 41.05
N GLN A 135 10.46 19.41 42.13
CA GLN A 135 11.51 19.24 43.13
C GLN A 135 12.60 18.31 42.59
N PRO A 136 13.89 18.66 42.77
CA PRO A 136 14.97 17.83 42.29
C PRO A 136 14.99 16.49 43.04
N ILE A 137 14.96 15.39 42.28
CA ILE A 137 15.11 14.02 42.81
C ILE A 137 16.61 13.69 42.93
N PHE A 138 17.43 14.25 42.04
CA PHE A 138 18.90 14.14 42.02
C PHE A 138 19.52 15.54 41.97
N ASP A 139 20.82 15.62 41.69
CA ASP A 139 21.46 16.91 41.35
C ASP A 139 20.70 17.62 40.22
N LEU A 140 20.38 18.90 40.43
CA LEU A 140 19.55 19.70 39.53
C LEU A 140 20.14 19.75 38.10
N THR A 141 21.46 19.79 38.00
CA THR A 141 22.18 19.81 36.71
C THR A 141 22.00 18.49 35.98
N LEU A 142 22.20 17.38 36.69
CA LEU A 142 22.07 16.04 36.11
C LEU A 142 20.62 15.76 35.66
N GLN A 143 19.63 16.15 36.46
CA GLN A 143 18.22 15.98 36.13
C GLN A 143 17.82 16.80 34.90
N PHE A 144 18.33 18.03 34.78
CA PHE A 144 18.11 18.88 33.61
C PHE A 144 18.73 18.30 32.33
N ILE A 145 19.99 17.85 32.40
CA ILE A 145 20.68 17.20 31.27
C ILE A 145 19.88 15.99 30.79
N LEU A 146 19.45 15.13 31.72
CA LEU A 146 18.67 13.94 31.40
C LEU A 146 17.34 14.28 30.71
N LEU A 147 16.63 15.29 31.24
CA LEU A 147 15.36 15.75 30.67
C LEU A 147 15.53 16.24 29.23
N LEU A 148 16.55 17.07 28.96
CA LEU A 148 16.82 17.55 27.61
C LEU A 148 17.19 16.41 26.66
N VAL A 149 18.05 15.48 27.08
CA VAL A 149 18.43 14.32 26.27
C VAL A 149 17.20 13.49 25.90
N ILE A 150 16.26 13.28 26.83
CA ILE A 150 15.02 12.54 26.57
C ILE A 150 14.12 13.29 25.59
N ILE A 151 13.84 14.57 25.84
CA ILE A 151 12.96 15.38 24.98
C ILE A 151 13.51 15.44 23.56
N TYR A 152 14.79 15.75 23.41
CA TYR A 152 15.43 15.90 22.11
C TYR A 152 15.59 14.54 21.42
N GLY A 153 15.85 13.47 22.18
CA GLY A 153 15.88 12.10 21.67
C GLY A 153 14.54 11.69 21.06
N ILE A 154 13.43 11.89 21.79
CA ILE A 154 12.08 11.56 21.29
C ILE A 154 11.76 12.36 20.03
N ILE A 155 11.98 13.68 20.05
CA ILE A 155 11.66 14.56 18.90
C ILE A 155 12.52 14.23 17.69
N GLY A 156 13.83 14.04 17.90
CA GLY A 156 14.76 13.70 16.84
C GLY A 156 14.45 12.35 16.20
N ILE A 157 14.26 11.30 16.99
CA ILE A 157 13.94 9.96 16.48
C ILE A 157 12.58 9.97 15.77
N SER A 158 11.56 10.60 16.36
CA SER A 158 10.22 10.64 15.75
C SER A 158 10.22 11.42 14.43
N GLY A 159 10.93 12.55 14.37
CA GLY A 159 11.13 13.32 13.16
C GLY A 159 11.88 12.53 12.09
N PHE A 160 12.93 11.81 12.47
CA PHE A 160 13.71 10.99 11.53
C PHE A 160 12.88 9.84 10.96
N VAL A 161 12.16 9.10 11.80
CA VAL A 161 11.31 7.98 11.36
C VAL A 161 10.20 8.46 10.43
N LEU A 162 9.54 9.57 10.76
CA LEU A 162 8.52 10.13 9.87
C LEU A 162 9.14 10.61 8.55
N GLY A 163 10.26 11.33 8.63
CA GLY A 163 11.00 11.79 7.45
C GLY A 163 11.40 10.66 6.52
N PHE A 164 11.84 9.54 7.10
CA PHE A 164 12.19 8.33 6.36
C PHE A 164 10.97 7.71 5.65
N ARG A 165 9.75 7.82 6.18
CA ARG A 165 8.57 7.22 5.56
C ARG A 165 7.96 8.03 4.42
N ILE A 166 8.29 9.32 4.31
CA ILE A 166 7.69 10.25 3.34
C ILE A 166 8.10 9.94 1.89
N PRO A 167 9.39 9.87 1.52
CA PRO A 167 9.76 9.63 0.13
C PRO A 167 9.55 8.17 -0.26
N THR A 168 9.16 7.95 -1.51
CA THR A 168 9.36 6.67 -2.20
C THR A 168 10.81 6.56 -2.64
N ILE A 169 11.34 5.34 -2.70
CA ILE A 169 12.61 5.09 -3.41
C ILE A 169 12.32 5.15 -4.91
N ASP A 170 13.29 5.63 -5.70
CA ASP A 170 13.25 5.76 -7.16
C ASP A 170 13.37 4.38 -7.86
N ALA A 171 12.60 3.41 -7.36
CA ALA A 171 12.46 2.08 -7.91
C ALA A 171 11.08 1.97 -8.56
N GLU A 172 10.79 2.90 -9.48
CA GLU A 172 9.49 3.08 -10.14
C GLU A 172 8.92 1.81 -10.82
N ASN A 173 9.72 0.75 -10.99
CA ASN A 173 9.33 -0.47 -11.72
C ASN A 173 9.60 -1.82 -11.01
N PHE A 174 10.12 -1.84 -9.77
CA PHE A 174 10.60 -3.10 -9.16
C PHE A 174 9.94 -3.50 -7.84
N PHE A 175 9.46 -2.52 -7.08
CA PHE A 175 8.73 -2.76 -5.84
C PHE A 175 7.40 -2.03 -5.95
N GLU A 176 6.56 -2.46 -6.88
CA GLU A 176 5.17 -2.04 -6.89
C GLU A 176 4.45 -2.66 -5.70
N ALA A 177 3.62 -1.87 -5.03
CA ALA A 177 2.82 -2.39 -3.93
C ALA A 177 1.88 -3.48 -4.47
N PRO A 178 1.82 -4.65 -3.83
CA PRO A 178 0.95 -5.73 -4.29
C PRO A 178 -0.51 -5.26 -4.41
N THR A 179 -1.19 -5.66 -5.48
CA THR A 179 -2.57 -5.25 -5.79
C THR A 179 -3.53 -5.62 -4.65
N THR A 180 -4.20 -4.60 -4.09
CA THR A 180 -5.29 -4.71 -3.09
C THR A 180 -6.46 -3.76 -3.42
N ASP A 181 -6.66 -3.50 -4.70
CA ASP A 181 -7.69 -2.58 -5.19
C ASP A 181 -9.10 -3.22 -5.13
N ASP A 182 -10.11 -2.45 -5.54
CA ASP A 182 -11.49 -2.95 -5.61
C ASP A 182 -11.59 -4.18 -6.52
N THR A 183 -10.80 -4.25 -7.59
CA THR A 183 -10.73 -5.40 -8.50
C THR A 183 -10.31 -6.66 -7.76
N TYR A 184 -9.27 -6.58 -6.91
CA TYR A 184 -8.86 -7.67 -6.04
C TYR A 184 -10.00 -8.12 -5.12
N HIS A 185 -10.68 -7.17 -4.45
CA HIS A 185 -11.77 -7.48 -3.53
C HIS A 185 -12.94 -8.20 -4.20
N TYR A 186 -13.42 -7.68 -5.34
CA TYR A 186 -14.52 -8.30 -6.08
C TYR A 186 -14.12 -9.62 -6.73
N THR A 187 -12.87 -9.76 -7.17
CA THR A 187 -12.38 -11.06 -7.66
C THR A 187 -12.33 -12.08 -6.53
N LYS A 188 -11.86 -11.70 -5.33
CA LYS A 188 -11.86 -12.57 -4.14
C LYS A 188 -13.26 -13.04 -3.76
N ALA A 189 -14.30 -12.23 -3.97
CA ALA A 189 -15.69 -12.62 -3.71
C ALA A 189 -16.15 -13.83 -4.58
N LEU A 190 -15.55 -14.01 -5.76
CA LEU A 190 -15.83 -15.12 -6.68
C LEU A 190 -15.15 -16.44 -6.28
N ARG A 191 -14.27 -16.47 -5.27
CA ARG A 191 -13.47 -17.65 -4.90
C ARG A 191 -14.27 -18.94 -4.71
N ASP A 192 -15.48 -18.82 -4.17
CA ASP A 192 -16.34 -19.98 -3.88
C ASP A 192 -17.41 -20.20 -4.97
N ALA A 193 -17.27 -19.61 -6.16
CA ALA A 193 -18.16 -19.86 -7.30
C ALA A 193 -17.86 -21.23 -7.92
N SER A 194 -18.90 -22.05 -8.07
CA SER A 194 -18.83 -23.49 -8.41
C SER A 194 -18.26 -23.86 -9.80
N MET A 195 -17.95 -22.87 -10.64
CA MET A 195 -17.44 -23.07 -12.01
C MET A 195 -16.23 -22.18 -12.34
N LEU A 196 -15.73 -21.43 -11.35
CA LEU A 196 -14.64 -20.49 -11.56
C LEU A 196 -13.42 -20.92 -10.75
N ARG A 197 -12.31 -21.11 -11.45
CA ARG A 197 -10.98 -21.15 -10.84
C ARG A 197 -10.50 -19.72 -10.65
N VAL A 198 -10.59 -19.23 -9.43
CA VAL A 198 -10.25 -17.85 -9.08
C VAL A 198 -8.97 -17.78 -8.25
N GLY A 199 -8.07 -16.87 -8.60
CA GLY A 199 -6.83 -16.65 -7.88
C GLY A 199 -6.08 -15.44 -8.40
N MET A 200 -4.76 -15.47 -8.26
CA MET A 200 -3.86 -14.43 -8.73
C MET A 200 -2.87 -15.03 -9.72
N LYS A 201 -2.68 -14.38 -10.86
CA LYS A 201 -1.54 -14.62 -11.72
C LYS A 201 -0.43 -13.70 -11.25
N VAL A 202 0.63 -14.28 -10.70
CA VAL A 202 1.73 -13.52 -10.09
C VAL A 202 2.99 -13.74 -10.93
N ARG A 203 3.66 -12.64 -11.28
CA ARG A 203 4.98 -12.64 -11.90
C ARG A 203 6.01 -12.39 -10.81
N LEU A 204 6.83 -13.39 -10.56
CA LEU A 204 7.87 -13.34 -9.54
C LEU A 204 9.22 -13.03 -10.17
N GLY A 205 9.94 -12.09 -9.58
CA GLY A 205 11.32 -11.80 -9.92
C GLY A 205 12.25 -12.50 -8.93
N ARG A 206 13.20 -13.29 -9.42
CA ARG A 206 14.31 -13.81 -8.61
C ARG A 206 15.66 -13.29 -9.08
N ARG A 207 16.45 -12.76 -8.16
CA ARG A 207 17.85 -12.38 -8.39
C ARG A 207 18.69 -12.73 -7.17
N GLY A 208 19.69 -13.59 -7.34
CA GLY A 208 20.38 -14.22 -6.22
C GLY A 208 19.39 -14.91 -5.27
N ASP A 209 19.41 -14.47 -4.01
CA ASP A 209 18.51 -14.95 -2.96
C ASP A 209 17.28 -14.07 -2.73
N ALA A 210 17.18 -12.91 -3.41
CA ALA A 210 15.99 -12.09 -3.33
C ALA A 210 14.88 -12.63 -4.24
N LEU A 211 13.68 -12.67 -3.66
CA LEU A 211 12.43 -12.93 -4.33
C LEU A 211 11.54 -11.70 -4.17
N THR A 212 10.86 -11.30 -5.23
CA THR A 212 9.94 -10.14 -5.22
C THR A 212 8.72 -10.42 -6.09
N ILE A 213 7.62 -9.74 -5.80
CA ILE A 213 6.43 -9.71 -6.65
C ILE A 213 6.63 -8.56 -7.64
N MET A 214 6.79 -8.89 -8.92
CA MET A 214 6.95 -7.91 -9.99
C MET A 214 5.59 -7.41 -10.49
N GLU A 215 4.61 -8.32 -10.56
CA GLU A 215 3.25 -8.02 -11.00
C GLU A 215 2.28 -9.04 -10.40
N ALA A 216 1.07 -8.60 -10.06
CA ALA A 216 0.01 -9.47 -9.58
C ALA A 216 -1.33 -9.05 -10.19
N GLU A 217 -1.89 -9.91 -11.06
CA GLU A 217 -3.19 -9.70 -11.68
C GLU A 217 -4.23 -10.66 -11.10
N PRO A 218 -5.38 -10.17 -10.60
CA PRO A 218 -6.50 -11.03 -10.23
C PRO A 218 -7.10 -11.70 -11.47
N VAL A 219 -7.27 -13.02 -11.41
CA VAL A 219 -7.76 -13.81 -12.54
C VAL A 219 -8.89 -14.75 -12.12
N ALA A 220 -9.91 -14.86 -12.97
CA ALA A 220 -10.97 -15.85 -12.86
C ALA A 220 -11.08 -16.61 -14.19
N ASN A 221 -10.77 -17.90 -14.17
CA ASN A 221 -10.91 -18.77 -15.34
C ASN A 221 -12.04 -19.76 -15.10
N LEU A 222 -12.63 -20.31 -16.17
CA LEU A 222 -13.61 -21.37 -16.02
C LEU A 222 -12.90 -22.69 -15.71
N GLU A 223 -13.41 -23.43 -14.73
CA GLU A 223 -12.86 -24.75 -14.38
C GLU A 223 -13.13 -25.76 -15.49
N GLY A 224 -12.11 -26.52 -15.90
CA GLY A 224 -12.23 -27.52 -16.97
C GLY A 224 -12.18 -26.99 -18.41
N LEU A 225 -12.16 -25.65 -18.60
CA LEU A 225 -12.03 -25.02 -19.92
C LEU A 225 -10.61 -24.47 -20.18
N PRO A 226 -10.20 -24.33 -21.45
CA PRO A 226 -8.90 -23.75 -21.80
C PRO A 226 -8.83 -22.26 -21.45
N ASP A 227 -7.61 -21.74 -21.31
CA ASP A 227 -7.32 -20.32 -21.04
C ASP A 227 -7.81 -19.35 -22.16
N THR A 228 -8.35 -19.87 -23.26
CA THR A 228 -9.05 -19.07 -24.27
C THR A 228 -10.44 -18.60 -23.81
N VAL A 229 -10.95 -19.15 -22.70
CA VAL A 229 -12.18 -18.73 -22.04
C VAL A 229 -11.83 -18.07 -20.70
N LYS A 230 -11.99 -16.74 -20.62
CA LYS A 230 -11.55 -15.95 -19.45
C LYS A 230 -12.70 -15.15 -18.88
N VAL A 231 -12.65 -14.92 -17.56
CA VAL A 231 -13.52 -13.97 -16.86
C VAL A 231 -12.65 -12.93 -16.18
N LYS A 232 -12.87 -11.66 -16.53
CA LYS A 232 -12.19 -10.53 -15.89
C LYS A 232 -13.19 -9.71 -15.09
N VAL A 233 -12.85 -9.42 -13.83
CA VAL A 233 -13.59 -8.44 -13.04
C VAL A 233 -13.14 -7.05 -13.46
N GLN A 234 -14.09 -6.15 -13.69
CA GLN A 234 -13.83 -4.74 -13.90
C GLN A 234 -14.67 -3.92 -12.93
N VAL A 235 -14.12 -2.80 -12.48
CA VAL A 235 -14.77 -1.91 -11.53
C VAL A 235 -14.81 -0.51 -12.13
N SER A 236 -16.02 0.01 -12.34
CA SER A 236 -16.21 1.40 -12.73
C SER A 236 -16.43 2.24 -11.47
N SER A 237 -15.47 3.11 -11.15
CA SER A 237 -15.59 4.03 -10.02
C SER A 237 -16.06 5.40 -10.48
N SER A 238 -17.19 5.88 -9.95
CA SER A 238 -17.69 7.24 -10.19
C SER A 238 -18.27 7.82 -8.91
N GLY A 239 -17.84 9.03 -8.53
CA GLY A 239 -18.43 9.79 -7.44
C GLY A 239 -18.43 9.10 -6.06
N GLY A 240 -17.43 8.26 -5.76
CA GLY A 240 -17.33 7.52 -4.49
C GLY A 240 -18.09 6.19 -4.46
N PHE A 241 -18.60 5.73 -5.59
CA PHE A 241 -19.22 4.41 -5.75
C PHE A 241 -18.42 3.56 -6.74
N SER A 242 -18.10 2.33 -6.32
CA SER A 242 -17.46 1.31 -7.15
C SER A 242 -18.52 0.33 -7.66
N TYR A 243 -18.69 0.29 -8.98
CA TYR A 243 -19.66 -0.57 -9.66
C TYR A 243 -18.93 -1.73 -10.36
N PRO A 244 -18.94 -2.95 -9.77
CA PRO A 244 -18.29 -4.10 -10.36
C PRO A 244 -19.15 -4.74 -11.46
N TYR A 245 -18.49 -5.23 -12.50
CA TYR A 245 -19.07 -6.05 -13.54
C TYR A 245 -18.06 -7.10 -14.01
N LEU A 246 -18.56 -8.15 -14.67
CA LEU A 246 -17.77 -9.25 -15.16
C LEU A 246 -17.71 -9.21 -16.68
N VAL A 247 -16.52 -9.43 -17.23
CA VAL A 247 -16.29 -9.51 -18.67
C VAL A 247 -15.79 -10.92 -18.98
N GLY A 248 -16.65 -11.71 -19.58
CA GLY A 248 -16.32 -13.01 -20.15
C GLY A 248 -15.81 -12.85 -21.59
N THR A 249 -14.73 -13.53 -21.94
CA THR A 249 -14.22 -13.57 -23.31
C THR A 249 -13.97 -15.00 -23.77
N ILE A 250 -14.33 -15.31 -25.01
CA ILE A 250 -14.11 -16.60 -25.65
C ILE A 250 -13.46 -16.37 -27.01
N TYR A 251 -12.23 -16.88 -27.19
CA TYR A 251 -11.63 -16.94 -28.52
C TYR A 251 -12.17 -18.14 -29.31
N LYS A 252 -12.64 -17.88 -30.53
CA LYS A 252 -13.35 -18.82 -31.43
C LYS A 252 -14.59 -19.45 -30.79
N GLY A 253 -15.40 -18.63 -30.11
CA GLY A 253 -16.70 -19.04 -29.57
C GLY A 253 -17.79 -19.14 -30.65
N ASN A 254 -18.95 -19.66 -30.26
CA ASN A 254 -20.11 -19.74 -31.14
C ASN A 254 -20.59 -18.31 -31.44
N PRO A 255 -20.94 -17.97 -32.70
CA PRO A 255 -21.36 -16.63 -33.05
C PRO A 255 -22.54 -16.13 -32.21
N VAL A 256 -22.43 -14.90 -31.70
CA VAL A 256 -23.49 -14.24 -30.93
C VAL A 256 -23.93 -12.96 -31.64
N SER A 257 -25.23 -12.71 -31.65
CA SER A 257 -25.79 -11.42 -32.09
C SER A 257 -25.64 -10.39 -30.98
N GLU A 258 -25.32 -9.15 -31.35
CA GLU A 258 -25.27 -8.05 -30.39
C GLU A 258 -26.63 -7.87 -29.70
N GLY A 259 -26.64 -7.87 -28.36
CA GLY A 259 -27.88 -7.77 -27.61
C GLY A 259 -27.71 -7.91 -26.11
N THR A 260 -28.82 -7.75 -25.41
CA THR A 260 -28.89 -7.88 -23.94
C THR A 260 -29.84 -9.00 -23.57
N LYS A 261 -29.36 -9.94 -22.76
CA LYS A 261 -30.12 -11.06 -22.20
C LYS A 261 -30.24 -10.90 -20.69
N GLU A 262 -31.39 -11.24 -20.13
CA GLU A 262 -31.55 -11.34 -18.67
C GLU A 262 -31.00 -12.68 -18.18
N LEU A 263 -30.22 -12.64 -17.09
CA LEU A 263 -29.80 -13.84 -16.38
C LEU A 263 -30.86 -14.20 -15.34
N ASP A 264 -31.37 -15.43 -15.40
CA ASP A 264 -32.23 -15.99 -14.36
C ASP A 264 -31.39 -16.41 -13.14
N ILE A 265 -31.00 -15.41 -12.35
CA ILE A 265 -30.30 -15.59 -11.08
C ILE A 265 -31.08 -14.89 -9.96
N ARG A 266 -31.21 -15.57 -8.82
CA ARG A 266 -31.94 -15.05 -7.65
C ARG A 266 -31.06 -14.09 -6.85
N THR A 267 -30.99 -12.85 -7.30
CA THR A 267 -30.23 -11.75 -6.69
C THR A 267 -31.11 -10.55 -6.36
N ARG A 268 -30.63 -9.64 -5.51
CA ARG A 268 -31.37 -8.42 -5.12
C ARG A 268 -31.70 -7.53 -6.32
N TYR A 269 -30.73 -7.35 -7.21
CA TYR A 269 -30.87 -6.60 -8.45
C TYR A 269 -30.98 -7.58 -9.61
N LYS A 270 -31.73 -7.19 -10.64
CA LYS A 270 -31.81 -7.94 -11.89
C LYS A 270 -30.43 -7.98 -12.53
N ALA A 271 -30.05 -9.14 -13.06
CA ALA A 271 -28.77 -9.31 -13.73
C ALA A 271 -28.97 -9.43 -15.24
N ILE A 272 -28.09 -8.79 -15.99
CA ILE A 272 -28.10 -8.79 -17.45
C ILE A 272 -26.73 -9.20 -17.97
N VAL A 273 -26.72 -9.81 -19.16
CA VAL A 273 -25.54 -10.09 -19.95
C VAL A 273 -25.68 -9.38 -21.28
N GLU A 274 -24.74 -8.49 -21.56
CA GLU A 274 -24.58 -7.86 -22.86
C GLU A 274 -23.60 -8.71 -23.67
N GLN A 275 -24.03 -9.13 -24.85
CA GLN A 275 -23.26 -9.99 -25.73
C GLN A 275 -22.85 -9.19 -26.95
N SER A 276 -21.61 -9.35 -27.37
CA SER A 276 -21.11 -8.85 -28.63
C SER A 276 -20.04 -9.80 -29.17
N MET A 277 -19.78 -9.74 -30.47
CA MET A 277 -18.72 -10.49 -31.11
C MET A 277 -17.88 -9.53 -31.94
N ASP A 278 -16.58 -9.60 -31.77
CA ASP A 278 -15.61 -8.90 -32.60
C ASP A 278 -14.69 -9.93 -33.27
N GLU A 279 -14.78 -10.04 -34.59
CA GLU A 279 -14.12 -11.06 -35.41
C GLU A 279 -14.32 -12.49 -34.89
N ASN A 280 -13.33 -13.01 -34.14
CA ASN A 280 -13.32 -14.35 -33.57
C ASN A 280 -13.41 -14.33 -32.04
N VAL A 281 -13.70 -13.19 -31.42
CA VAL A 281 -13.78 -13.05 -29.96
C VAL A 281 -15.21 -12.73 -29.57
N THR A 282 -15.84 -13.66 -28.87
CA THR A 282 -17.13 -13.44 -28.23
C THR A 282 -16.89 -12.79 -26.88
N VAL A 283 -17.58 -11.67 -26.62
CA VAL A 283 -17.51 -10.92 -25.37
C VAL A 283 -18.88 -10.93 -24.70
N MET A 284 -18.91 -11.27 -23.42
CA MET A 284 -20.12 -11.29 -22.60
C MET A 284 -19.90 -10.46 -21.34
N VAL A 285 -20.58 -9.32 -21.23
CA VAL A 285 -20.48 -8.42 -20.08
C VAL A 285 -21.67 -8.66 -19.16
N ALA A 286 -21.43 -9.29 -18.00
CA ALA A 286 -22.44 -9.52 -16.98
C ALA A 286 -22.42 -8.41 -15.92
N ARG A 287 -23.57 -7.80 -15.65
CA ARG A 287 -23.72 -6.71 -14.68
C ARG A 287 -25.10 -6.67 -14.04
N PHE A 288 -25.22 -5.98 -12.91
CA PHE A 288 -26.51 -5.75 -12.26
C PHE A 288 -27.21 -4.53 -12.85
N ASP A 289 -28.43 -4.68 -13.33
CA ASP A 289 -29.28 -3.57 -13.76
C ASP A 289 -29.78 -2.79 -12.54
N ILE A 290 -28.97 -1.81 -12.11
CA ILE A 290 -29.24 -0.98 -10.93
C ILE A 290 -29.96 0.30 -11.37
N PRO A 291 -31.09 0.66 -10.73
CA PRO A 291 -31.82 1.89 -11.06
C PRO A 291 -30.97 3.15 -10.90
N LYS A 292 -30.96 4.01 -11.94
CA LYS A 292 -30.18 5.28 -11.99
C LYS A 292 -30.52 6.31 -10.91
N ARG A 293 -31.63 6.16 -10.20
CA ARG A 293 -32.11 7.10 -9.17
C ARG A 293 -32.37 6.34 -7.88
N THR A 294 -31.34 6.16 -7.08
CA THR A 294 -31.45 5.69 -5.71
C THR A 294 -30.90 6.78 -4.78
N SER A 295 -31.59 7.05 -3.67
CA SER A 295 -31.16 8.03 -2.65
C SER A 295 -30.00 7.51 -1.81
N SER A 296 -29.64 6.24 -1.97
CA SER A 296 -28.54 5.56 -1.31
C SER A 296 -27.66 4.87 -2.34
N VAL A 297 -26.37 4.81 -2.03
CA VAL A 297 -25.39 4.05 -2.82
C VAL A 297 -25.81 2.57 -2.83
N PRO A 298 -26.09 1.97 -4.00
CA PRO A 298 -26.61 0.61 -4.08
C PRO A 298 -25.50 -0.40 -3.73
N HIS A 299 -25.75 -1.24 -2.74
CA HIS A 299 -24.78 -2.24 -2.26
C HIS A 299 -25.05 -3.60 -2.92
N ILE A 300 -24.05 -4.11 -3.65
CA ILE A 300 -24.01 -5.47 -4.19
C ILE A 300 -23.30 -6.36 -3.16
N SER A 301 -23.97 -7.40 -2.69
CA SER A 301 -23.37 -8.36 -1.76
C SER A 301 -22.40 -9.32 -2.47
N ASP A 302 -21.38 -9.81 -1.77
CA ASP A 302 -20.47 -10.83 -2.28
C ASP A 302 -21.22 -12.08 -2.78
N SER A 303 -22.31 -12.46 -2.09
CA SER A 303 -23.15 -13.58 -2.49
C SER A 303 -23.89 -13.33 -3.80
N ASP A 304 -24.39 -12.11 -4.03
CA ASP A 304 -25.04 -11.76 -5.29
C ASP A 304 -24.00 -11.73 -6.42
N PHE A 305 -22.84 -11.11 -6.18
CA PHE A 305 -21.76 -11.05 -7.17
C PHE A 305 -21.25 -12.45 -7.56
N ARG A 306 -21.17 -13.37 -6.59
CA ARG A 306 -20.84 -14.78 -6.85
C ARG A 306 -21.86 -15.45 -7.78
N LYS A 307 -23.16 -15.25 -7.53
CA LYS A 307 -24.22 -15.78 -8.40
C LYS A 307 -24.16 -15.19 -9.81
N LEU A 308 -23.76 -13.92 -9.94
CA LEU A 308 -23.50 -13.29 -11.24
C LEU A 308 -22.35 -13.99 -11.97
N GLY A 309 -21.27 -14.31 -11.25
CA GLY A 309 -20.14 -15.08 -11.77
C GLY A 309 -20.52 -16.48 -12.24
N GLU A 310 -21.30 -17.22 -11.44
CA GLU A 310 -21.82 -18.54 -11.81
C GLU A 310 -22.81 -18.48 -12.97
N GLY A 311 -23.60 -17.41 -13.06
CA GLY A 311 -24.51 -17.17 -14.18
C GLY A 311 -23.73 -16.94 -15.48
N LEU A 312 -22.72 -16.06 -15.46
CA LEU A 312 -21.86 -15.81 -16.60
C LEU A 312 -21.06 -17.04 -17.00
N ALA A 313 -20.50 -17.78 -16.04
CA ALA A 313 -19.72 -19.00 -16.31
C ALA A 313 -20.55 -20.04 -17.09
N ARG A 314 -21.82 -20.23 -16.72
CA ARG A 314 -22.74 -21.13 -17.44
C ARG A 314 -22.98 -20.69 -18.88
N GLU A 315 -23.20 -19.40 -19.11
CA GLU A 315 -23.39 -18.87 -20.48
C GLU A 315 -22.13 -19.04 -21.33
N LEU A 316 -20.94 -18.82 -20.73
CA LEU A 316 -19.67 -18.98 -21.42
C LEU A 316 -19.38 -20.45 -21.77
N GLU A 317 -19.61 -21.37 -20.84
CA GLU A 317 -19.46 -22.81 -21.09
C GLU A 317 -20.41 -23.29 -22.21
N GLN A 318 -21.68 -22.88 -22.16
CA GLN A 318 -22.67 -23.23 -23.19
C GLN A 318 -22.27 -22.70 -24.57
N ASN A 319 -21.78 -21.46 -24.64
CA ASN A 319 -21.32 -20.89 -25.92
C ASN A 319 -20.07 -21.62 -26.45
N TYR A 320 -19.14 -21.96 -25.58
CA TYR A 320 -17.91 -22.65 -25.97
C TYR A 320 -18.18 -24.09 -26.44
N GLU A 321 -19.03 -24.84 -25.75
CA GLU A 321 -19.38 -26.20 -26.15
C GLU A 321 -20.25 -26.22 -27.42
N ALA A 322 -21.13 -25.23 -27.63
CA ALA A 322 -21.85 -25.08 -28.89
C ALA A 322 -20.90 -24.91 -30.09
N ALA A 323 -19.78 -24.19 -29.91
CA ALA A 323 -18.79 -23.96 -30.96
C ALA A 323 -17.98 -25.22 -31.34
N LYS A 324 -17.92 -26.23 -30.47
CA LYS A 324 -17.26 -27.51 -30.74
C LYS A 324 -18.16 -28.54 -31.43
N GLY A 325 -19.49 -28.32 -31.36
CA GLY A 325 -20.49 -29.23 -31.91
C GLY A 325 -20.72 -29.08 -33.42
N ASP A 326 -20.22 -27.98 -34.00
CA ASP A 326 -20.20 -27.68 -35.43
C ASP A 326 -18.82 -28.01 -36.06
#